data_AF-B9V3A8-F1
#
_entry.id   AF-B9V3A8-F1
#
_cell.length_a   1.000
_cell.length_b   1.000
_cell.length_c   1.000
_cell.angle_alpha   90.00
_cell.angle_beta   90.00
_cell.angle_gamma   90.00
#
_symmetry.space_group_name_H-M   'P 1'
#
loop_
_entity.id
_entity.type
_entity.pdbx_description
1 polymer ?
#
loop_
_entity_poly.entity_id
_entity_poly.type
_entity_poly.pdbx_seq_one_letter_code
_entity_poly.pdbx_strand_id
1 'polypeptide(L)'
;DEIDWEKRDHIGVYKQKQPELNYVGLHIPVGRLTAEDMFEIARLADVYGNSEIRLTVEQNVIIPNIPDSRLVLFLAEPLLEKFSIDPQPLRRSLVSCTGAQFCNFALIETKNRALNIIKALEEDLELTRPVRIHWTGCPNSCGQPQVADIGLMGTKARKNGKAVEGVDIYMGGKVGKEAHLGTCVQKGIPCEDLQPVLRDLLIQHFGAKPRQEALVTH
;
A
#
# COMPACT_ATOMS: atom_id res chain seq x y z
N ASP A 1 21.98 7.01 -17.40
CA ASP A 1 20.68 6.39 -17.10
C ASP A 1 19.90 7.21 -16.09
N GLU A 2 19.52 8.43 -16.47
CA GLU A 2 18.56 9.19 -15.67
C GLU A 2 17.17 8.61 -15.89
N ILE A 3 16.50 8.23 -14.80
CA ILE A 3 15.09 7.84 -14.84
C ILE A 3 14.29 9.11 -15.10
N ASP A 4 13.93 9.36 -16.36
CA ASP A 4 13.25 10.59 -16.78
C ASP A 4 11.72 10.47 -16.74
N TRP A 5 11.20 9.43 -16.09
CA TRP A 5 9.76 9.13 -16.02
C TRP A 5 9.25 9.13 -14.59
N GLU A 6 8.02 9.61 -14.41
CA GLU A 6 7.29 9.52 -13.14
C GLU A 6 7.00 8.05 -12.78
N LYS A 7 6.95 7.73 -11.49
CA LYS A 7 6.64 6.37 -11.07
C LYS A 7 5.21 6.01 -11.51
N ARG A 8 5.08 4.95 -12.31
CA ARG A 8 3.78 4.30 -12.58
C ARG A 8 3.65 3.10 -11.66
N ASP A 9 2.50 2.95 -11.01
CA ASP A 9 2.14 1.64 -10.47
C ASP A 9 1.60 0.75 -11.60
N HIS A 10 1.52 -0.56 -11.33
CA HIS A 10 1.10 -1.56 -12.31
C HIS A 10 -0.27 -2.17 -11.98
N ILE A 11 -1.05 -1.58 -11.07
CA ILE A 11 -2.38 -2.09 -10.69
C ILE A 11 -3.42 -1.66 -11.72
N GLY A 12 -4.30 -2.55 -12.17
CA GLY A 12 -5.23 -2.26 -13.26
C GLY A 12 -4.89 -3.01 -14.54
N VAL A 13 -5.60 -2.68 -15.62
CA VAL A 13 -5.46 -3.33 -16.93
C VAL A 13 -4.58 -2.47 -17.84
N TYR A 14 -3.58 -3.08 -18.46
CA TYR A 14 -2.68 -2.39 -19.36
C TYR A 14 -2.39 -3.23 -20.61
N LYS A 15 -2.37 -2.58 -21.78
CA LYS A 15 -1.91 -3.19 -23.03
C LYS A 15 -0.42 -3.50 -22.94
N GLN A 16 -0.05 -4.69 -23.40
CA GLN A 16 1.35 -5.05 -23.60
C GLN A 16 1.87 -4.50 -24.93
N LYS A 17 3.18 -4.62 -25.15
CA LYS A 17 3.80 -4.31 -26.45
C LYS A 17 3.40 -5.30 -27.54
N GLN A 18 3.05 -6.52 -27.15
CA GLN A 18 2.52 -7.55 -28.04
C GLN A 18 1.07 -7.21 -28.40
N PRO A 19 0.68 -7.27 -29.68
CA PRO A 19 -0.70 -7.04 -30.09
C PRO A 19 -1.67 -7.96 -29.34
N GLU A 20 -2.84 -7.42 -29.01
CA GLU A 20 -3.98 -8.15 -28.40
C GLU A 20 -3.72 -8.79 -27.03
N LEU A 21 -2.57 -8.49 -26.40
CA LEU A 21 -2.25 -8.95 -25.05
C LEU A 21 -2.32 -7.81 -24.04
N ASN A 22 -2.77 -8.15 -22.84
CA ASN A 22 -2.83 -7.29 -21.68
C ASN A 22 -2.03 -7.90 -20.53
N TYR A 23 -1.65 -7.07 -19.57
CA TYR A 23 -1.37 -7.54 -18.22
C TYR A 23 -2.35 -6.88 -17.26
N VAL A 24 -2.68 -7.60 -16.20
CA VAL A 24 -3.54 -7.09 -15.13
C VAL A 24 -2.78 -7.15 -13.82
N GLY A 25 -2.64 -6.01 -13.14
CA GLY A 25 -2.09 -5.95 -11.79
C GLY A 25 -3.20 -5.96 -10.75
N LEU A 26 -3.06 -6.85 -9.77
CA LEU A 26 -3.98 -7.07 -8.68
C LEU A 26 -3.35 -6.53 -7.40
N HIS A 27 -4.10 -5.72 -6.66
CA HIS A 27 -3.70 -5.28 -5.34
C HIS A 27 -3.80 -6.43 -4.33
N ILE A 28 -2.69 -6.74 -3.65
CA ILE A 28 -2.65 -7.69 -2.54
C ILE A 28 -2.51 -6.91 -1.23
N PRO A 29 -3.53 -6.86 -0.37
CA PRO A 29 -3.48 -6.11 0.89
C PRO A 29 -2.24 -6.49 1.71
N VAL A 30 -1.32 -5.53 1.85
CA VAL A 30 -0.02 -5.66 2.55
C VAL A 30 0.75 -6.94 2.17
N GLY A 31 0.62 -7.41 0.92
CA GLY A 31 1.31 -8.59 0.40
C GLY A 31 1.04 -9.89 1.17
N ARG A 32 -0.10 -10.02 1.86
CA ARG A 32 -0.43 -11.23 2.63
C ARG A 32 -1.36 -12.12 1.80
N LEU A 33 -0.93 -13.35 1.57
CA LEU A 33 -1.70 -14.39 0.87
C LEU A 33 -1.81 -15.62 1.76
N THR A 34 -2.97 -16.28 1.74
CA THR A 34 -3.14 -17.65 2.24
C THR A 34 -2.77 -18.67 1.15
N ALA A 35 -2.72 -19.96 1.50
CA ALA A 35 -2.52 -21.01 0.50
C ALA A 35 -3.64 -21.02 -0.55
N GLU A 36 -4.90 -20.89 -0.14
CA GLU A 36 -6.06 -20.80 -1.03
C GLU A 36 -5.96 -19.61 -1.98
N ASP A 37 -5.53 -18.45 -1.48
CA ASP A 37 -5.30 -17.27 -2.31
C ASP A 37 -4.24 -17.54 -3.40
N MET A 38 -3.17 -18.24 -3.05
CA MET A 38 -2.11 -18.60 -4.01
C MET A 38 -2.61 -19.57 -5.07
N PHE A 39 -3.43 -20.57 -4.69
CA PHE A 39 -4.03 -21.50 -5.64
C PHE A 39 -4.98 -20.79 -6.60
N GLU A 40 -5.82 -19.87 -6.12
CA GLU A 40 -6.72 -19.11 -6.99
C GLU A 40 -5.96 -18.17 -7.93
N ILE A 41 -4.91 -17.48 -7.47
CA ILE A 41 -4.06 -16.66 -8.34
C ILE A 41 -3.38 -17.53 -9.41
N ALA A 42 -2.89 -18.72 -9.05
CA ALA A 42 -2.33 -19.67 -10.01
C ALA A 42 -3.36 -20.12 -11.05
N ARG A 43 -4.59 -20.45 -10.62
CA ARG A 43 -5.70 -20.78 -11.53
C ARG A 43 -5.98 -19.63 -12.50
N LEU A 44 -6.02 -18.38 -12.03
CA LEU A 44 -6.22 -17.23 -12.91
C LEU A 44 -5.11 -17.10 -13.95
N ALA A 45 -3.85 -17.29 -13.54
CA ALA A 45 -2.71 -17.23 -14.45
C ALA A 45 -2.75 -18.35 -15.53
N ASP A 46 -3.17 -19.56 -15.16
CA ASP A 46 -3.33 -20.69 -16.08
C ASP A 46 -4.52 -20.51 -17.04
N VAL A 47 -5.67 -20.08 -16.52
CA VAL A 47 -6.91 -19.95 -17.30
C VAL A 47 -6.88 -18.75 -18.24
N TYR A 48 -6.36 -17.60 -17.79
CA TYR A 48 -6.45 -16.35 -18.54
C TYR A 48 -5.14 -15.90 -19.16
N GLY A 49 -4.01 -16.20 -18.53
CA GLY A 49 -2.68 -15.83 -18.99
C GLY A 49 -1.93 -17.00 -19.64
N ASN A 50 -0.64 -17.10 -19.33
CA ASN A 50 0.26 -18.16 -19.79
C ASN A 50 0.97 -18.87 -18.62
N SER A 51 0.29 -19.05 -17.49
CA SER A 51 0.85 -19.66 -16.27
C SER A 51 1.99 -18.86 -15.63
N GLU A 52 2.13 -17.58 -15.96
CA GLU A 52 3.12 -16.67 -15.39
C GLU A 52 2.48 -15.77 -14.33
N ILE A 53 3.18 -15.58 -13.22
CA ILE A 53 2.85 -14.62 -12.16
C ILE A 53 4.08 -13.77 -11.90
N ARG A 54 3.91 -12.46 -11.79
CA ARG A 54 4.97 -11.54 -11.35
C ARG A 54 4.61 -10.88 -10.03
N LEU A 55 5.60 -10.67 -9.18
CA LEU A 55 5.45 -9.94 -7.92
C LEU A 55 6.07 -8.55 -8.06
N THR A 56 5.51 -7.55 -7.38
CA THR A 56 6.02 -6.18 -7.35
C THR A 56 6.69 -5.85 -6.01
N VAL A 57 7.54 -4.81 -5.99
CA VAL A 57 8.18 -4.34 -4.75
C VAL A 57 7.19 -3.67 -3.79
N GLU A 58 6.05 -3.20 -4.31
CA GLU A 58 4.88 -2.75 -3.55
C GLU A 58 4.02 -3.92 -3.04
N GLN A 59 4.52 -5.15 -3.13
CA GLN A 59 3.90 -6.36 -2.57
C GLN A 59 2.64 -6.82 -3.30
N ASN A 60 2.47 -6.45 -4.57
CA ASN A 60 1.32 -6.79 -5.41
C ASN A 60 1.66 -7.88 -6.44
N VAL A 61 0.63 -8.33 -7.15
CA VAL A 61 0.71 -9.38 -8.17
C VAL A 61 0.37 -8.82 -9.54
N ILE A 62 1.03 -9.31 -10.59
CA ILE A 62 0.68 -9.07 -11.99
C ILE A 62 0.49 -10.41 -12.69
N ILE A 63 -0.63 -10.55 -13.41
CA ILE A 63 -0.89 -11.65 -14.34
C ILE A 63 -0.71 -11.09 -15.77
N PRO A 64 0.39 -11.43 -16.46
CA PRO A 64 0.64 -10.99 -17.83
C PRO A 64 -0.03 -11.91 -18.86
N ASN A 65 0.07 -11.49 -20.12
CA ASN A 65 -0.23 -12.30 -21.30
C ASN A 65 -1.71 -12.73 -21.38
N ILE A 66 -2.61 -11.88 -20.91
CA ILE A 66 -4.05 -12.08 -20.99
C ILE A 66 -4.55 -11.59 -22.35
N PRO A 67 -5.07 -12.46 -23.25
CA PRO A 67 -5.61 -12.04 -24.53
C PRO A 67 -6.85 -11.16 -24.38
N ASP A 68 -7.07 -10.24 -25.33
CA ASP A 68 -8.25 -9.36 -25.37
C ASP A 68 -9.56 -10.14 -25.29
N SER A 69 -9.63 -11.30 -25.95
CA SER A 69 -10.80 -12.18 -25.95
C SER A 69 -11.14 -12.78 -24.57
N ARG A 70 -10.18 -12.80 -23.64
CA ARG A 70 -10.34 -13.37 -22.29
C ARG A 70 -10.47 -12.31 -21.20
N LEU A 71 -10.14 -11.05 -21.50
CA LEU A 71 -10.08 -9.98 -20.52
C LEU A 71 -11.41 -9.74 -19.81
N VAL A 72 -12.54 -9.72 -20.54
CA VAL A 72 -13.86 -9.51 -19.93
C VAL A 72 -14.21 -10.61 -18.92
N LEU A 73 -13.86 -11.86 -19.23
CA LEU A 73 -14.08 -12.99 -18.33
C LEU A 73 -13.17 -12.92 -17.10
N PHE A 74 -11.89 -12.56 -17.29
CA PHE A 74 -10.97 -12.33 -16.19
C PHE A 74 -11.51 -11.27 -15.22
N LEU A 75 -12.04 -10.16 -15.75
CA LEU A 75 -12.57 -9.05 -14.93
C LEU A 75 -13.85 -9.39 -14.16
N ALA A 76 -14.50 -10.51 -14.49
CA ALA A 76 -15.68 -11.01 -13.79
C ALA A 76 -15.35 -12.03 -12.68
N GLU A 77 -14.07 -12.36 -12.46
CA GLU A 77 -13.65 -13.34 -11.46
C GLU A 77 -13.92 -12.84 -10.02
N PRO A 78 -14.59 -13.62 -9.17
CA PRO A 78 -14.93 -13.21 -7.80
C PRO A 78 -13.71 -12.86 -6.95
N LEU A 79 -12.54 -13.44 -7.25
CA LEU A 79 -11.29 -13.15 -6.54
C LEU A 79 -10.93 -11.65 -6.59
N LEU A 80 -11.35 -10.93 -7.64
CA LEU A 80 -11.08 -9.50 -7.80
C LEU A 80 -11.83 -8.62 -6.78
N GLU A 81 -12.87 -9.13 -6.11
CA GLU A 81 -13.49 -8.43 -4.97
C GLU A 81 -12.51 -8.34 -3.79
N LYS A 82 -11.70 -9.38 -3.59
CA LYS A 82 -10.66 -9.43 -2.55
C LYS A 82 -9.36 -8.76 -3.02
N PHE A 83 -8.97 -9.01 -4.27
CA PHE A 83 -7.73 -8.49 -4.88
C PHE A 83 -8.05 -7.56 -6.04
N SER A 84 -8.55 -6.38 -5.70
CA SER A 84 -9.03 -5.38 -6.66
C SER A 84 -7.94 -4.89 -7.62
N ILE A 85 -8.37 -4.57 -8.84
CA ILE A 85 -7.56 -3.91 -9.87
C ILE A 85 -7.70 -2.38 -9.85
N ASP A 86 -8.59 -1.87 -8.99
CA ASP A 86 -8.82 -0.44 -8.77
C ASP A 86 -9.11 -0.17 -7.29
N PRO A 87 -8.14 -0.42 -6.39
CA PRO A 87 -8.28 -0.10 -4.98
C PRO A 87 -8.27 1.42 -4.75
N GLN A 88 -8.85 1.84 -3.63
CA GLN A 88 -8.80 3.23 -3.17
C GLN A 88 -7.35 3.76 -3.05
N PRO A 89 -7.14 5.09 -3.17
CA PRO A 89 -5.81 5.67 -3.38
C PRO A 89 -4.76 5.38 -2.30
N LEU A 90 -5.16 5.26 -1.02
CA LEU A 90 -4.21 4.99 0.06
C LEU A 90 -3.85 3.50 0.10
N ARG A 91 -4.84 2.60 -0.04
CA ARG A 91 -4.59 1.15 -0.15
C ARG A 91 -3.70 0.84 -1.35
N ARG A 92 -3.95 1.47 -2.50
CA ARG A 92 -3.19 1.28 -3.75
C ARG A 92 -1.68 1.39 -3.58
N SER A 93 -1.25 2.27 -2.68
CA SER A 93 0.17 2.59 -2.45
C SER A 93 0.66 2.21 -1.05
N LEU A 94 -0.04 1.30 -0.37
CA LEU A 94 0.32 0.84 0.97
C LEU A 94 1.37 -0.27 0.91
N VAL A 95 2.48 -0.09 1.63
CA VAL A 95 3.50 -1.13 1.82
C VAL A 95 3.67 -1.38 3.32
N SER A 96 3.78 -2.66 3.73
CA SER A 96 4.01 -2.98 5.14
C SER A 96 4.94 -4.19 5.31
N CYS A 97 5.97 -4.04 6.14
CA CYS A 97 6.87 -5.14 6.46
C CYS A 97 6.16 -6.21 7.32
N THR A 98 6.88 -7.27 7.68
CA THR A 98 6.34 -8.40 8.47
C THR A 98 5.74 -7.99 9.83
N GLY A 99 6.37 -7.05 10.54
CA GLY A 99 5.95 -6.61 11.87
C GLY A 99 6.09 -7.67 12.97
N ALA A 100 5.68 -7.30 14.18
CA ALA A 100 5.78 -8.11 15.40
C ALA A 100 4.87 -9.35 15.40
N GLN A 101 4.04 -9.54 14.37
CA GLN A 101 3.30 -10.80 14.20
C GLN A 101 4.26 -11.98 14.06
N PHE A 102 5.39 -11.81 13.36
CA PHE A 102 6.35 -12.90 13.11
C PHE A 102 7.83 -12.49 13.18
N CYS A 103 8.16 -11.19 13.06
CA CYS A 103 9.55 -10.75 13.07
C CYS A 103 10.04 -10.46 14.49
N ASN A 104 11.10 -11.17 14.92
CA ASN A 104 11.70 -11.00 16.26
C ASN A 104 12.42 -9.65 16.48
N PHE A 105 12.67 -8.88 15.41
CA PHE A 105 13.26 -7.54 15.51
C PHE A 105 12.22 -6.42 15.58
N ALA A 106 10.96 -6.72 15.28
CA ALA A 106 9.93 -5.70 15.19
C ALA A 106 9.56 -5.18 16.59
N LEU A 107 9.45 -3.86 16.69
CA LEU A 107 9.02 -3.16 17.90
C LEU A 107 7.49 -3.00 17.97
N ILE A 108 6.81 -3.12 16.83
CA ILE A 108 5.35 -2.96 16.69
C ILE A 108 4.77 -3.98 15.71
N GLU A 109 3.48 -4.26 15.84
CA GLU A 109 2.68 -4.89 14.77
C GLU A 109 2.47 -3.87 13.63
N THR A 110 2.51 -4.33 12.37
CA THR A 110 2.45 -3.45 11.19
C THR A 110 1.33 -3.78 10.21
N LYS A 111 1.08 -5.04 9.87
CA LYS A 111 0.21 -5.39 8.73
C LYS A 111 -1.25 -5.16 9.05
N ASN A 112 -1.73 -5.67 10.17
CA ASN A 112 -3.14 -5.51 10.54
C ASN A 112 -3.44 -4.05 10.92
N ARG A 113 -2.53 -3.40 11.65
CA ARG A 113 -2.61 -1.98 12.00
C ARG A 113 -2.69 -1.08 10.75
N ALA A 114 -1.83 -1.33 9.76
CA ALA A 114 -1.84 -0.57 8.51
C ALA A 114 -3.18 -0.69 7.77
N LEU A 115 -3.71 -1.91 7.63
CA LEU A 115 -5.01 -2.13 6.98
C LEU A 115 -6.16 -1.41 7.69
N ASN A 116 -6.20 -1.49 9.03
CA ASN A 116 -7.25 -0.87 9.82
C ASN A 116 -7.22 0.66 9.73
N ILE A 117 -6.03 1.27 9.86
CA ILE A 117 -5.88 2.73 9.79
C ILE A 117 -6.21 3.24 8.39
N ILE A 118 -5.71 2.57 7.35
CA ILE A 118 -5.97 2.98 5.97
C ILE A 118 -7.46 2.87 5.63
N LYS A 119 -8.13 1.81 6.09
CA LYS A 119 -9.59 1.68 5.96
C LYS A 119 -10.31 2.88 6.59
N ALA A 120 -10.00 3.20 7.84
CA ALA A 120 -10.64 4.31 8.54
C ALA A 120 -10.37 5.67 7.87
N LEU A 121 -9.14 5.89 7.37
CA LEU A 121 -8.79 7.12 6.65
C LEU A 121 -9.52 7.27 5.31
N GLU A 122 -9.72 6.18 4.56
CA GLU A 122 -10.45 6.24 3.28
C GLU A 122 -11.98 6.32 3.46
N GLU A 123 -12.50 5.89 4.61
CA GLU A 123 -13.90 6.11 5.03
C GLU A 123 -14.15 7.58 5.43
N ASP A 124 -13.14 8.28 5.96
CA ASP A 124 -13.24 9.68 6.40
C ASP A 124 -12.83 10.69 5.31
N LEU A 125 -11.85 10.33 4.45
CA LEU A 125 -11.24 11.23 3.49
C LEU A 125 -11.48 10.80 2.04
N GLU A 126 -11.60 11.79 1.17
CA GLU A 126 -11.52 11.66 -0.27
C GLU A 126 -10.14 12.16 -0.77
N LEU A 127 -9.48 11.36 -1.62
CA LEU A 127 -8.22 11.69 -2.25
C LEU A 127 -8.33 11.51 -3.76
N THR A 128 -7.74 12.45 -4.53
CA THR A 128 -7.73 12.39 -6.00
C THR A 128 -6.49 11.72 -6.57
N ARG A 129 -5.47 11.47 -5.74
CA ARG A 129 -4.22 10.81 -6.13
C ARG A 129 -3.74 9.85 -5.05
N PRO A 130 -3.02 8.78 -5.42
CA PRO A 130 -2.39 7.90 -4.44
C PRO A 130 -1.35 8.64 -3.58
N VAL A 131 -1.27 8.27 -2.31
CA VAL A 131 -0.22 8.70 -1.38
C VAL A 131 0.48 7.45 -0.87
N ARG A 132 1.79 7.34 -1.07
CA ARG A 132 2.57 6.17 -0.68
C ARG A 132 2.80 6.18 0.81
N ILE A 133 2.15 5.26 1.51
CA ILE A 133 2.28 5.07 2.96
C ILE A 133 3.03 3.77 3.21
N HIS A 134 4.19 3.86 3.85
CA HIS A 134 5.06 2.70 4.06
C HIS A 134 5.27 2.44 5.55
N TRP A 135 4.99 1.21 5.98
CA TRP A 135 5.17 0.75 7.36
C TRP A 135 6.39 -0.15 7.50
N THR A 136 7.24 0.15 8.48
CA THR A 136 8.29 -0.76 8.96
C THR A 136 8.22 -0.89 10.47
N GLY A 137 8.37 -2.11 10.99
CA GLY A 137 8.21 -2.37 12.43
C GLY A 137 9.43 -2.03 13.29
N CYS A 138 10.58 -1.71 12.68
CA CYS A 138 11.83 -1.40 13.36
C CYS A 138 12.80 -0.61 12.45
N PRO A 139 13.93 -0.11 12.99
CA PRO A 139 14.94 0.65 12.23
C PRO A 139 15.63 -0.07 11.08
N ASN A 140 15.49 -1.40 10.95
CA ASN A 140 16.03 -2.15 9.80
C ASN A 140 15.38 -1.75 8.46
N SER A 141 14.26 -1.02 8.50
CA SER A 141 13.72 -0.32 7.34
C SER A 141 13.28 -1.20 6.16
N CYS A 142 12.90 -2.46 6.41
CA CYS A 142 12.46 -3.39 5.35
C CYS A 142 11.21 -2.88 4.59
N GLY A 143 10.36 -2.09 5.25
CA GLY A 143 9.22 -1.42 4.61
C GLY A 143 9.57 -0.11 3.88
N GLN A 144 10.83 0.33 3.93
CA GLN A 144 11.36 1.49 3.19
C GLN A 144 10.61 2.81 3.47
N PRO A 145 10.36 3.23 4.73
CA PRO A 145 9.68 4.49 5.04
C PRO A 145 10.36 5.73 4.44
N GLN A 146 11.68 5.71 4.21
CA GLN A 146 12.42 6.84 3.66
C GLN A 146 12.11 7.11 2.18
N VAL A 147 11.53 6.16 1.44
CA VAL A 147 11.16 6.40 0.03
C VAL A 147 9.70 6.79 -0.11
N ALA A 148 8.92 6.79 0.97
CA ALA A 148 7.49 7.02 0.97
C ALA A 148 7.14 8.51 1.03
N ASP A 149 5.90 8.83 0.64
CA ASP A 149 5.34 10.16 0.89
C ASP A 149 5.14 10.36 2.40
N ILE A 150 4.63 9.32 3.08
CA ILE A 150 4.57 9.19 4.54
C ILE A 150 5.12 7.82 4.95
N GLY A 151 6.29 7.82 5.58
CA GLY A 151 6.92 6.64 6.14
C GLY A 151 6.65 6.50 7.64
N LEU A 152 6.41 5.29 8.11
CA LEU A 152 6.07 4.97 9.51
C LEU A 152 7.03 3.91 10.02
N MET A 153 7.94 4.33 10.91
CA MET A 153 8.96 3.47 11.50
C MET A 153 8.64 3.16 12.96
N GLY A 154 8.46 1.88 13.27
CA GLY A 154 8.19 1.40 14.62
C GLY A 154 9.27 1.81 15.61
N THR A 155 8.82 2.34 16.74
CA THR A 155 9.64 2.81 17.86
C THR A 155 8.90 2.58 19.18
N LYS A 156 9.50 2.99 20.31
CA LYS A 156 8.81 3.08 21.60
C LYS A 156 8.34 4.51 21.83
N ALA A 157 7.07 4.68 22.15
CA ALA A 157 6.49 5.96 22.57
C ALA A 157 6.17 5.95 24.07
N ARG A 158 5.77 7.11 24.60
CA ARG A 158 5.26 7.23 25.97
C ARG A 158 3.90 7.92 25.96
N LYS A 159 2.95 7.36 26.71
CA LYS A 159 1.66 7.99 26.97
C LYS A 159 1.24 7.73 28.40
N ASN A 160 0.80 8.79 29.10
CA ASN A 160 0.40 8.73 30.51
C ASN A 160 1.44 8.02 31.42
N GLY A 161 2.72 8.30 31.19
CA GLY A 161 3.84 7.72 31.93
C GLY A 161 4.19 6.26 31.58
N LYS A 162 3.44 5.60 30.69
CA LYS A 162 3.67 4.20 30.28
C LYS A 162 4.35 4.13 28.91
N ALA A 163 5.22 3.14 28.74
CA ALA A 163 5.77 2.81 27.42
C ALA A 163 4.67 2.13 26.58
N VAL A 164 4.52 2.58 25.33
CA VAL A 164 3.53 2.06 24.37
C VAL A 164 4.18 1.89 23.00
N GLU A 165 3.55 1.10 22.12
CA GLU A 165 3.93 1.06 20.70
C GLU A 165 3.79 2.45 20.09
N GLY A 166 4.79 2.85 19.30
CA GLY A 166 4.73 4.11 18.57
C GLY A 166 5.42 4.07 17.23
N VAL A 167 5.30 5.17 16.49
CA VAL A 167 5.96 5.37 15.21
C VAL A 167 6.72 6.70 15.18
N ASP A 168 7.87 6.67 14.52
CA ASP A 168 8.52 7.86 13.97
C ASP A 168 8.01 8.07 12.54
N ILE A 169 7.58 9.28 12.23
CA ILE A 169 7.06 9.68 10.92
C ILE A 169 8.19 10.25 10.07
N TYR A 170 8.35 9.67 8.88
CA TYR A 170 9.24 10.15 7.83
C TYR A 170 8.42 10.77 6.70
N MET A 171 8.90 11.86 6.10
CA MET A 171 8.24 12.50 4.97
C MET A 171 9.24 13.02 3.95
N GLY A 172 8.76 13.26 2.73
CA GLY A 172 9.55 13.82 1.63
C GLY A 172 10.38 12.79 0.88
N GLY A 173 10.05 11.49 0.95
CA GLY A 173 10.71 10.49 0.11
C GLY A 173 10.18 10.51 -1.32
N LYS A 174 11.06 10.49 -2.32
CA LYS A 174 10.70 10.41 -3.75
C LYS A 174 11.44 9.25 -4.41
N VAL A 175 10.78 8.56 -5.33
CA VAL A 175 11.39 7.53 -6.20
C VAL A 175 11.22 7.92 -7.67
N GLY A 176 11.98 7.29 -8.56
CA GLY A 176 11.98 7.63 -9.98
C GLY A 176 12.85 8.86 -10.25
N LYS A 177 12.35 9.78 -11.09
CA LYS A 177 13.05 11.04 -11.40
C LYS A 177 13.28 11.85 -10.13
N GLU A 178 14.50 12.36 -9.93
CA GLU A 178 14.90 13.14 -8.74
C GLU A 178 14.67 12.41 -7.40
N ALA A 179 14.92 11.09 -7.38
CA ALA A 179 14.78 10.29 -6.18
C ALA A 179 15.65 10.82 -5.03
N HIS A 180 15.06 10.91 -3.84
CA HIS A 180 15.74 11.30 -2.61
C HIS A 180 15.08 10.64 -1.40
N LEU A 181 15.86 10.49 -0.34
CA LEU A 181 15.39 9.92 0.91
C LEU A 181 14.69 10.99 1.74
N GLY A 182 13.49 10.67 2.21
CA GLY A 182 12.77 11.45 3.20
C GLY A 182 13.46 11.40 4.56
N THR A 183 13.12 12.38 5.40
CA THR A 183 13.70 12.55 6.73
C THR A 183 12.64 12.35 7.81
N CYS A 184 13.08 12.03 9.03
CA CYS A 184 12.20 11.92 10.18
C CYS A 184 11.70 13.32 10.57
N VAL A 185 10.40 13.57 10.43
CA VAL A 185 9.76 14.87 10.73
C VAL A 185 9.10 14.91 12.11
N GLN A 186 8.69 13.75 12.63
CA GLN A 186 8.05 13.66 13.94
C GLN A 186 8.39 12.32 14.61
N LYS A 187 8.61 12.31 15.92
CA LYS A 187 9.07 11.12 16.65
C LYS A 187 8.09 10.68 17.74
N GLY A 188 8.07 9.37 18.00
CA GLY A 188 7.45 8.80 19.19
C GLY A 188 5.93 8.99 19.28
N ILE A 189 5.23 8.93 18.15
CA ILE A 189 3.77 9.04 18.11
C ILE A 189 3.16 7.73 18.60
N PRO A 190 2.39 7.73 19.71
CA PRO A 190 1.68 6.53 20.14
C PRO A 190 0.79 6.01 19.02
N CYS A 191 0.82 4.71 18.75
CA CYS A 191 0.06 4.15 17.63
C CYS A 191 -1.47 4.36 17.74
N GLU A 192 -1.99 4.57 18.95
CA GLU A 192 -3.41 4.90 19.19
C GLU A 192 -3.78 6.34 18.80
N ASP A 193 -2.79 7.24 18.75
CA ASP A 193 -2.97 8.64 18.34
C ASP A 193 -2.62 8.85 16.87
N LEU A 194 -2.23 7.79 16.15
CA LEU A 194 -1.67 7.92 14.80
C LEU A 194 -2.71 8.28 13.73
N GLN A 195 -3.94 7.77 13.84
CA GLN A 195 -4.98 8.03 12.84
C GLN A 195 -5.29 9.53 12.68
N PRO A 196 -5.58 10.31 13.73
CA PRO A 196 -5.82 11.75 13.57
C PRO A 196 -4.58 12.49 13.05
N VAL A 197 -3.37 12.08 13.45
CA VAL A 197 -2.12 12.66 12.92
C VAL A 197 -2.00 12.44 11.41
N LEU A 198 -2.23 11.21 10.93
CA LEU A 198 -2.19 10.92 9.49
C LEU A 198 -3.28 11.65 8.73
N ARG A 199 -4.48 11.75 9.30
CA ARG A 199 -5.59 12.52 8.72
C ARG A 199 -5.18 13.97 8.45
N ASP A 200 -4.60 14.63 9.45
CA ASP A 200 -4.17 16.02 9.34
C ASP A 200 -3.05 16.19 8.31
N LEU A 201 -2.06 15.28 8.29
CA LEU A 201 -0.99 15.29 7.29
C LEU A 201 -1.54 15.14 5.86
N LEU A 202 -2.52 14.24 5.66
CA LEU A 202 -3.16 14.02 4.36
C LEU A 202 -3.91 15.27 3.86
N ILE A 203 -4.62 15.96 4.75
CA ILE A 203 -5.32 17.21 4.41
C ILE A 203 -4.32 18.33 4.10
N GLN A 204 -3.34 18.53 4.97
CA GLN A 204 -2.41 19.67 4.89
C GLN A 204 -1.42 19.56 3.73
N HIS A 205 -0.94 18.35 3.41
CA HIS A 205 0.16 18.16 2.47
C HIS A 205 -0.23 17.42 1.19
N PHE A 206 -1.32 16.66 1.19
CA PHE A 206 -1.68 15.78 0.08
C PHE A 206 -3.02 16.11 -0.58
N GLY A 207 -3.72 17.15 -0.09
CA GLY A 207 -4.96 17.64 -0.70
C GLY A 207 -6.17 16.75 -0.43
N ALA A 208 -6.10 15.89 0.59
CA ALA A 208 -7.24 15.11 1.03
C ALA A 208 -8.35 16.02 1.55
N LYS A 209 -9.61 15.63 1.34
CA LYS A 209 -10.78 16.38 1.80
C LYS A 209 -11.66 15.49 2.67
N PRO A 210 -12.20 15.98 3.80
CA PRO A 210 -13.21 15.25 4.55
C PRO A 210 -14.42 14.92 3.67
N ARG A 211 -14.92 13.70 3.74
CA ARG A 211 -16.18 13.32 3.07
C ARG A 211 -17.35 14.05 3.74
N GLN A 212 -18.37 14.43 2.96
CA GLN A 212 -19.50 15.22 3.47
C GLN A 212 -20.28 14.53 4.61
N GLU A 213 -20.31 13.20 4.67
CA GLU A 213 -20.94 12.44 5.76
C GLU A 213 -20.19 12.53 7.09
N ALA A 214 -18.87 12.76 7.08
CA ALA A 214 -18.05 12.90 8.28
C ALA A 214 -18.23 14.24 9.00
N LEU A 215 -18.88 15.23 8.36
CA LEU A 215 -19.18 16.55 8.97
C LEU A 215 -20.36 16.51 9.94
N VAL A 216 -21.13 15.41 10.00
CA VAL A 216 -22.37 15.33 10.80
C VAL A 216 -22.14 14.70 12.17
N THR A 217 -20.96 14.13 12.44
CA THR A 217 -20.60 13.49 13.71
C THR A 217 -19.44 14.18 14.41
N HIS A 218 -19.65 15.44 14.84
CA HIS A 218 -18.88 16.08 15.91
C HIS A 218 -19.76 17.04 16.71
#